data_AF-A0A6G4N4B1-F1
#
_entry.id   AF-A0A6G4N4B1-F1
#
_cell.length_a   1.000
_cell.length_b   1.000
_cell.length_c   1.000
_cell.angle_alpha   90.00
_cell.angle_beta   90.00
_cell.angle_gamma   90.00
#
_symmetry.space_group_name_H-M   'P 1'
#
loop_
_entity.id
_entity.type
_entity.pdbx_description
1 polymer ?
#
loop_
_entity_poly.entity_id
_entity_poly.type
_entity_poly.pdbx_seq_one_letter_code
_entity_poly.pdbx_strand_id
1 'polypeptide(L)'
;VGDVAFLQIEPVEGELNYNKKGNVVEITNEGNVVGYNIFEISKDITIEETGHIKLTDELVNVFQKRISEAGFDYKLNADLSPKFVVGYVETKDKHPDADKLSVLNVNVGNDTLQIVCGAPNVEAGQKVVVAKVGAVMPSGMVIKDAELRGVASSGMICSMKELNLPNAPEEKGIMVLNDSYEIGQAFFE
;
A
#
# COMPACT_ATOMS: atom_id res chain seq x y z
N VAL A 1 6.99 -14.49 -15.61
CA VAL A 1 7.98 -14.15 -14.57
C VAL A 1 8.12 -15.40 -13.70
N GLY A 2 9.34 -15.85 -13.43
CA GLY A 2 9.62 -17.14 -12.77
C GLY A 2 9.55 -17.06 -11.25
N ASP A 3 10.14 -18.05 -10.58
CA ASP A 3 10.26 -18.16 -9.12
C ASP A 3 11.21 -17.09 -8.55
N VAL A 4 10.69 -15.87 -8.36
CA VAL A 4 11.43 -14.69 -7.90
C VAL A 4 10.54 -13.85 -6.98
N ALA A 5 11.03 -13.53 -5.78
CA ALA A 5 10.47 -12.49 -4.93
C ALA A 5 11.08 -11.13 -5.27
N PHE A 6 10.23 -10.15 -5.57
CA PHE A 6 10.62 -8.76 -5.78
C PHE A 6 10.29 -7.97 -4.50
N LEU A 7 11.33 -7.56 -3.80
CA LEU A 7 11.22 -6.74 -2.59
C LEU A 7 11.53 -5.30 -2.96
N GLN A 8 10.53 -4.43 -2.81
CA GLN A 8 10.71 -2.99 -2.96
C GLN A 8 10.70 -2.37 -1.57
N ILE A 9 11.82 -1.78 -1.18
CA ILE A 9 11.99 -1.12 0.12
C ILE A 9 11.56 0.34 -0.02
N GLU A 10 12.11 1.03 -1.01
CA GLU A 10 11.75 2.42 -1.31
C GLU A 10 11.45 2.61 -2.79
N PRO A 11 10.33 3.27 -3.14
CA PRO A 11 10.03 3.69 -4.49
C PRO A 11 10.90 4.89 -4.90
N VAL A 12 11.92 4.62 -5.70
CA VAL A 12 12.85 5.61 -6.24
C VAL A 12 12.72 5.76 -7.76
N GLU A 13 13.09 6.94 -8.26
CA GLU A 13 13.24 7.23 -9.69
C GLU A 13 14.73 7.40 -10.01
N GLY A 14 15.10 7.28 -11.29
CA GLY A 14 16.48 7.48 -11.75
C GLY A 14 17.25 6.19 -11.97
N GLU A 15 18.57 6.29 -11.99
CA GLU A 15 19.47 5.19 -12.35
C GLU A 15 19.58 4.17 -11.20
N LEU A 16 19.40 2.89 -11.53
CA LEU A 16 19.48 1.79 -10.57
C LEU A 16 20.77 1.00 -10.81
N ASN A 17 21.42 0.63 -9.71
CA ASN A 17 22.57 -0.26 -9.72
C ASN A 17 22.19 -1.62 -9.17
N TYR A 18 22.73 -2.68 -9.78
CA TYR A 18 22.40 -4.06 -9.45
C TYR A 18 23.66 -4.81 -9.02
N ASN A 19 23.65 -5.35 -7.81
CA ASN A 19 24.73 -6.16 -7.27
C ASN A 19 24.24 -7.57 -7.00
N LYS A 20 24.72 -8.54 -7.79
CA LYS A 20 24.30 -9.94 -7.68
C LYS A 20 25.28 -10.76 -6.86
N LYS A 21 24.79 -11.43 -5.81
CA LYS A 21 25.52 -12.46 -5.06
C LYS A 21 24.68 -13.72 -4.98
N GLY A 22 25.14 -14.78 -5.66
CA GLY A 22 24.38 -16.03 -5.75
C GLY A 22 22.98 -15.82 -6.35
N ASN A 23 21.95 -16.18 -5.58
CA ASN A 23 20.53 -16.07 -5.96
C ASN A 23 19.86 -14.79 -5.45
N VAL A 24 20.62 -13.79 -5.00
CA VAL A 24 20.10 -12.51 -4.53
C VAL A 24 20.72 -11.38 -5.34
N VAL A 25 19.88 -10.47 -5.83
CA VAL A 25 20.30 -9.22 -6.46
C VAL A 25 19.88 -8.08 -5.55
N GLU A 26 20.84 -7.34 -5.04
CA GLU A 26 20.64 -6.06 -4.35
C GLU A 26 20.46 -4.96 -5.38
N ILE A 27 19.44 -4.12 -5.17
CA ILE A 27 19.14 -2.96 -6.01
C ILE A 27 19.44 -1.72 -5.18
N THR A 28 20.28 -0.84 -5.71
CA THR A 28 20.64 0.42 -5.05
C THR A 28 20.39 1.62 -5.96
N ASN A 29 20.07 2.76 -5.34
CA ASN A 29 19.98 4.05 -5.99
C ASN A 29 20.73 5.06 -5.11
N GLU A 30 21.66 5.81 -5.73
CA GLU A 30 22.52 6.78 -5.01
C GLU A 30 23.26 6.19 -3.78
N GLY A 31 23.59 4.90 -3.83
CA GLY A 31 24.27 4.18 -2.75
C GLY A 31 23.36 3.63 -1.64
N ASN A 32 22.05 3.93 -1.68
CA ASN A 32 21.07 3.39 -0.74
C ASN A 32 20.42 2.14 -1.30
N VAL A 33 20.13 1.16 -0.44
CA VAL A 33 19.41 -0.07 -0.83
C VAL A 33 17.93 0.25 -0.99
N VAL A 34 17.39 -0.01 -2.18
CA VAL A 34 16.00 0.30 -2.54
C VAL A 34 15.18 -0.94 -2.85
N GLY A 35 15.82 -2.11 -2.98
CA GLY A 35 15.13 -3.37 -3.15
C GLY A 35 16.04 -4.57 -3.31
N TYR A 36 15.41 -5.75 -3.40
CA TYR A 36 16.06 -7.01 -3.68
C TYR A 36 15.23 -7.85 -4.65
N ASN A 37 15.91 -8.57 -5.55
CA ASN A 37 15.31 -9.69 -6.27
C ASN A 37 15.90 -10.99 -5.72
N ILE A 38 15.06 -11.83 -5.12
CA ILE A 38 15.46 -13.11 -4.54
C ILE A 38 14.93 -14.24 -5.41
N PHE A 39 15.83 -14.95 -6.05
CA PHE A 39 15.51 -16.06 -6.95
C PHE A 39 15.37 -17.37 -6.18
N GLU A 40 14.59 -18.28 -6.75
CA GLU A 40 14.33 -19.63 -6.21
C GLU A 40 13.68 -19.61 -4.81
N ILE A 41 12.77 -18.65 -4.58
CA ILE A 41 12.15 -18.46 -3.26
C ILE A 41 11.17 -19.57 -2.90
N SER A 42 10.62 -20.28 -3.90
CA SER A 42 9.76 -21.44 -3.67
C SER A 42 10.44 -22.59 -2.92
N LYS A 43 11.78 -22.59 -2.85
CA LYS A 43 12.56 -23.55 -2.03
C LYS A 43 12.47 -23.26 -0.54
N ASP A 44 12.21 -22.00 -0.18
CA ASP A 44 12.20 -21.51 1.19
C ASP A 44 10.77 -21.21 1.68
N ILE A 45 9.82 -20.96 0.77
CA ILE A 45 8.44 -20.57 1.07
C ILE A 45 7.48 -21.35 0.18
N THR A 46 6.46 -21.95 0.78
CA THR A 46 5.30 -22.48 0.04
C THR A 46 4.20 -21.44 0.08
N ILE A 47 3.86 -20.88 -1.08
CA ILE A 47 2.72 -19.98 -1.26
C ILE A 47 1.65 -20.76 -2.02
N GLU A 48 0.60 -21.19 -1.30
CA GLU A 48 -0.52 -21.96 -1.89
C GLU A 48 -1.62 -21.05 -2.44
N GLU A 49 -1.68 -19.82 -1.98
CA GLU A 49 -2.68 -18.83 -2.36
C GLU A 49 -2.19 -17.96 -3.52
N THR A 50 -3.13 -17.41 -4.29
CA THR A 50 -2.83 -16.46 -5.36
C THR A 50 -3.57 -15.15 -5.10
N GLY A 51 -2.89 -14.02 -5.32
CA GLY A 51 -3.44 -12.69 -5.06
C GLY A 51 -2.73 -11.97 -3.91
N HIS A 52 -3.51 -11.32 -3.06
CA HIS A 52 -2.99 -10.57 -1.91
C HIS A 52 -2.60 -11.52 -0.79
N ILE A 53 -1.31 -11.73 -0.62
CA ILE A 53 -0.77 -12.51 0.49
C ILE A 53 -0.27 -11.53 1.53
N LYS A 54 -0.76 -11.67 2.75
CA LYS A 54 -0.32 -10.86 3.88
C LYS A 54 1.15 -11.13 4.18
N LEU A 55 1.92 -10.06 4.29
CA LEU A 55 3.30 -10.17 4.76
C LEU A 55 3.28 -10.54 6.25
N THR A 56 4.02 -11.57 6.62
CA THR A 56 4.14 -12.05 8.01
C THR A 56 5.59 -11.98 8.47
N ASP A 57 5.81 -12.02 9.78
CA ASP A 57 7.16 -12.12 10.35
C ASP A 57 7.93 -13.32 9.79
N GLU A 58 7.25 -14.44 9.56
CA GLU A 58 7.86 -15.64 8.96
C GLU A 58 8.39 -15.37 7.55
N LEU A 59 7.59 -14.74 6.69
CA LEU A 59 8.01 -14.36 5.33
C LEU A 59 9.17 -13.37 5.37
N VAL A 60 9.10 -12.35 6.23
CA VAL A 60 10.17 -11.35 6.41
C VAL A 60 11.46 -12.03 6.87
N ASN A 61 11.37 -12.96 7.80
CA ASN A 61 12.53 -13.71 8.30
C ASN A 61 13.16 -14.58 7.21
N VAL A 62 12.36 -15.20 6.34
CA VAL A 62 12.90 -15.96 5.19
C VAL A 62 13.64 -15.02 4.23
N PHE A 63 13.05 -13.87 3.88
CA PHE A 63 13.73 -12.90 3.03
C PHE A 63 15.02 -12.37 3.66
N GLN A 64 15.00 -12.00 4.93
CA GLN A 64 16.17 -11.53 5.67
C GLN A 64 17.27 -12.59 5.69
N LYS A 65 16.91 -13.86 5.94
CA LYS A 65 17.86 -14.97 5.92
C LYS A 65 18.56 -15.08 4.57
N ARG A 66 17.81 -15.05 3.47
CA ARG A 66 18.37 -15.13 2.10
C ARG A 66 19.31 -13.97 1.79
N ILE A 67 18.93 -12.74 2.16
CA ILE A 67 19.77 -11.55 2.00
C ILE A 67 21.09 -11.70 2.77
N SER A 68 21.00 -12.16 4.03
CA SER A 68 22.16 -12.32 4.91
C SER A 68 23.09 -13.44 4.45
N GLU A 69 22.56 -14.60 4.06
CA GLU A 69 23.34 -15.74 3.54
C GLU A 69 24.02 -15.42 2.20
N ALA A 70 23.44 -14.54 1.39
CA ALA A 70 24.10 -14.01 0.19
C ALA A 70 25.23 -13.02 0.50
N GLY A 71 25.39 -12.59 1.76
CA GLY A 71 26.46 -11.70 2.21
C GLY A 71 26.15 -10.21 2.04
N PHE A 72 24.88 -9.82 2.15
CA PHE A 72 24.45 -8.43 2.29
C PHE A 72 24.14 -8.10 3.75
N ASP A 73 24.48 -6.89 4.20
CA ASP A 73 24.34 -6.45 5.61
C ASP A 73 23.09 -5.55 5.82
N TYR A 74 22.15 -5.59 4.89
CA TYR A 74 20.90 -4.84 5.01
C TYR A 74 19.93 -5.53 5.96
N LYS A 75 19.30 -4.76 6.86
CA LYS A 75 18.22 -5.25 7.72
C LYS A 75 16.88 -4.76 7.22
N LEU A 76 16.01 -5.69 6.84
CA LEU A 76 14.64 -5.39 6.48
C LEU A 76 13.90 -4.80 7.68
N ASN A 77 13.23 -3.68 7.44
CA ASN A 77 12.27 -3.09 8.37
C ASN A 77 10.89 -3.20 7.71
N ALA A 78 10.12 -4.22 8.11
CA ALA A 78 8.80 -4.46 7.56
C ALA A 78 7.75 -3.94 8.54
N ASP A 79 6.96 -2.95 8.10
CA ASP A 79 5.77 -2.54 8.81
C ASP A 79 4.61 -3.48 8.45
N LEU A 80 4.28 -4.39 9.35
CA LEU A 80 3.21 -5.37 9.20
C LEU A 80 1.83 -4.82 9.58
N SER A 81 1.72 -3.52 9.91
CA SER A 81 0.43 -2.89 10.17
C SER A 81 -0.45 -2.91 8.92
N PRO A 82 -1.77 -3.09 9.09
CA PRO A 82 -2.69 -3.12 7.97
C PRO A 82 -2.66 -1.78 7.23
N LYS A 83 -2.40 -1.84 5.93
CA LYS A 83 -2.35 -0.66 5.05
C LYS A 83 -3.69 -0.32 4.43
N PHE A 84 -4.59 -1.29 4.35
CA PHE A 84 -5.98 -1.09 3.95
C PHE A 84 -6.86 -1.26 5.19
N VAL A 85 -7.48 -0.17 5.61
CA VAL A 85 -8.30 -0.13 6.84
C VAL A 85 -9.65 0.50 6.56
N VAL A 86 -10.60 0.23 7.45
CA VAL A 86 -11.88 0.92 7.46
C VAL A 86 -11.69 2.32 8.05
N GLY A 87 -12.04 3.35 7.28
CA GLY A 87 -12.07 4.74 7.73
C GLY A 87 -13.50 5.25 7.88
N TYR A 88 -13.69 6.27 8.71
CA TYR A 88 -14.94 7.01 8.85
C TYR A 88 -14.73 8.48 8.45
N VAL A 89 -15.51 8.96 7.49
CA VAL A 89 -15.42 10.34 7.01
C VAL A 89 -16.09 11.27 8.03
N GLU A 90 -15.29 11.94 8.86
CA GLU A 90 -15.77 12.85 9.90
C GLU A 90 -16.28 14.16 9.31
N THR A 91 -15.49 14.76 8.41
CA THR A 91 -15.87 16.00 7.70
C THR A 91 -15.62 15.89 6.20
N LYS A 92 -16.39 16.67 5.45
CA LYS A 92 -16.22 16.87 4.01
C LYS A 92 -16.31 18.36 3.73
N ASP A 93 -15.17 18.95 3.40
CA ASP A 93 -15.05 20.36 3.09
C ASP A 93 -14.69 20.54 1.61
N LYS A 94 -15.17 21.61 0.98
CA LYS A 94 -14.81 21.90 -0.42
C LYS A 94 -13.33 22.26 -0.51
N HIS A 95 -12.63 21.71 -1.49
CA HIS A 95 -11.23 22.09 -1.73
C HIS A 95 -11.12 23.58 -2.15
N PRO A 96 -10.20 24.36 -1.56
CA PRO A 96 -10.08 25.81 -1.82
C PRO A 96 -9.83 26.13 -3.30
N ASP A 97 -8.94 25.36 -3.94
CA ASP A 97 -8.50 25.60 -5.33
C ASP A 97 -8.98 24.55 -6.36
N ALA A 98 -10.05 23.79 -6.05
CA ALA A 98 -10.60 22.79 -6.98
C ALA A 98 -12.10 22.51 -6.77
N ASP A 99 -12.91 22.73 -7.80
CA ASP A 99 -14.37 22.56 -7.72
C ASP A 99 -14.84 21.10 -7.61
N LYS A 100 -14.02 20.15 -8.06
CA LYS A 100 -14.35 18.71 -8.10
C LYS A 100 -13.70 17.91 -6.98
N LEU A 101 -12.94 18.55 -6.09
CA LEU A 101 -12.24 17.89 -5.00
C LEU A 101 -12.84 18.32 -3.66
N SER A 102 -12.83 17.39 -2.73
CA SER A 102 -13.17 17.63 -1.32
C SER A 102 -11.97 17.30 -0.46
N VAL A 103 -11.80 18.06 0.62
CA VAL A 103 -10.85 17.76 1.69
C VAL A 103 -11.62 17.04 2.78
N LEU A 104 -11.19 15.83 3.10
CA LEU A 104 -11.86 14.96 4.04
C LEU A 104 -10.98 14.76 5.26
N ASN A 105 -11.58 14.82 6.45
CA ASN A 105 -10.96 14.29 7.66
C ASN A 105 -11.53 12.90 7.89
N VAL A 106 -10.66 11.88 7.86
CA VAL A 106 -11.06 10.48 7.90
C VAL A 106 -10.42 9.80 9.11
N ASN A 107 -11.25 9.40 10.06
CA ASN A 107 -10.83 8.65 11.24
C ASN A 107 -10.54 7.19 10.85
N VAL A 108 -9.33 6.73 11.11
CA VAL A 108 -8.86 5.36 10.80
C VAL A 108 -8.56 4.56 12.07
N GLY A 109 -9.25 4.87 13.17
CA GLY A 109 -9.15 4.22 14.46
C GLY A 109 -8.33 5.06 15.44
N ASN A 110 -7.00 4.95 15.36
CA ASN A 110 -6.08 5.64 16.27
C ASN A 110 -5.68 7.04 15.80
N ASP A 111 -5.88 7.34 14.51
CA ASP A 111 -5.48 8.59 13.87
C ASP A 111 -6.62 9.14 13.00
N THR A 112 -6.58 10.44 12.73
CA THR A 112 -7.41 11.08 11.70
C THR A 112 -6.50 11.55 10.57
N LEU A 113 -6.82 11.14 9.33
CA LEU A 113 -6.04 11.46 8.13
C LEU A 113 -6.78 12.53 7.32
N GLN A 114 -6.03 13.53 6.84
CA GLN A 114 -6.52 14.44 5.81
C GLN A 114 -6.34 13.78 4.44
N ILE A 115 -7.43 13.58 3.71
CA ILE A 115 -7.41 12.94 2.38
C ILE A 115 -8.19 13.81 1.40
N VAL A 116 -7.56 14.14 0.27
CA VAL A 116 -8.23 14.83 -0.82
C VAL A 116 -8.90 13.80 -1.72
N CYS A 117 -10.23 13.90 -1.89
CA CYS A 117 -11.01 12.95 -2.68
C CYS A 117 -11.87 13.67 -3.72
N GLY A 118 -11.91 13.12 -4.93
CA GLY A 118 -12.75 13.61 -6.03
C GLY A 118 -13.96 12.74 -6.35
N ALA A 119 -14.24 11.73 -5.53
CA ALA A 119 -15.34 10.81 -5.78
C ALA A 119 -16.70 11.53 -5.57
N PRO A 120 -17.64 11.45 -6.52
CA PRO A 120 -18.89 12.20 -6.44
C PRO A 120 -19.83 11.69 -5.33
N ASN A 121 -19.63 10.44 -4.88
CA ASN A 121 -20.47 9.77 -3.90
C ASN A 121 -19.91 9.81 -2.46
N VAL A 122 -18.76 10.45 -2.22
CA VAL A 122 -18.18 10.56 -0.88
C VAL A 122 -18.94 11.61 -0.07
N GLU A 123 -19.36 11.27 1.15
CA GLU A 123 -20.06 12.17 2.06
C GLU A 123 -19.58 11.97 3.51
N ALA A 124 -19.70 13.02 4.32
CA ALA A 124 -19.48 12.89 5.76
C ALA A 124 -20.47 11.89 6.38
N GLY A 125 -20.02 11.14 7.38
CA GLY A 125 -20.79 10.09 8.03
C GLY A 125 -20.66 8.70 7.38
N GLN A 126 -19.92 8.56 6.29
CA GLN A 126 -19.73 7.26 5.63
C GLN A 126 -18.54 6.49 6.20
N LYS A 127 -18.69 5.17 6.30
CA LYS A 127 -17.56 4.24 6.44
C LYS A 127 -17.03 3.87 5.06
N VAL A 128 -15.72 3.91 4.86
CA VAL A 128 -15.07 3.70 3.57
C VAL A 128 -13.79 2.88 3.74
N VAL A 129 -13.26 2.33 2.64
CA VAL A 129 -11.94 1.70 2.66
C VAL A 129 -10.87 2.76 2.40
N VAL A 130 -9.87 2.83 3.27
CA VAL A 130 -8.74 3.77 3.17
C VAL A 130 -7.46 2.98 2.96
N ALA A 131 -6.75 3.30 1.87
CA ALA A 131 -5.36 2.93 1.67
C ALA A 131 -4.46 3.98 2.33
N LYS A 132 -3.75 3.58 3.39
CA LYS A 132 -2.79 4.42 4.11
C LYS A 132 -1.51 4.60 3.30
N VAL A 133 -0.69 5.58 3.67
CA VAL A 133 0.67 5.72 3.14
C VAL A 133 1.46 4.41 3.33
N GLY A 134 2.15 4.00 2.26
CA GLY A 134 2.83 2.72 2.14
C GLY A 134 1.96 1.57 1.62
N ALA A 135 0.64 1.75 1.44
CA ALA A 135 -0.21 0.75 0.80
C ALA A 135 0.22 0.53 -0.66
N VAL A 136 0.26 -0.74 -1.09
CA VAL A 136 0.50 -1.11 -2.48
C VAL A 136 -0.83 -1.51 -3.11
N MET A 137 -1.27 -0.71 -4.08
CA MET A 137 -2.50 -0.95 -4.82
C MET A 137 -2.33 -2.14 -5.78
N PRO A 138 -3.41 -2.88 -6.11
CA PRO A 138 -3.39 -3.93 -7.13
C PRO A 138 -2.84 -3.50 -8.49
N SER A 139 -2.90 -2.21 -8.82
CA SER A 139 -2.30 -1.63 -10.02
C SER A 139 -0.77 -1.54 -9.98
N GLY A 140 -0.15 -1.81 -8.82
CA GLY A 140 1.28 -1.59 -8.53
C GLY A 140 1.59 -0.19 -8.00
N MET A 141 0.60 0.71 -7.89
CA MET A 141 0.80 2.05 -7.34
C MET A 141 1.05 1.98 -5.83
N VAL A 142 2.11 2.64 -5.34
CA VAL A 142 2.37 2.81 -3.90
C VAL A 142 1.77 4.14 -3.43
N ILE A 143 0.95 4.09 -2.39
CA ILE A 143 0.38 5.30 -1.77
C ILE A 143 1.48 6.03 -1.01
N LYS A 144 1.69 7.30 -1.35
CA LYS A 144 2.64 8.22 -0.71
C LYS A 144 1.87 9.42 -0.17
N ASP A 145 2.48 10.16 0.75
CA ASP A 145 2.02 11.52 1.02
C ASP A 145 2.09 12.35 -0.26
N ALA A 146 0.99 13.03 -0.56
CA ALA A 146 0.87 13.86 -1.74
C ALA A 146 0.34 15.24 -1.35
N GLU A 147 0.62 16.22 -2.19
CA GLU A 147 -0.01 17.53 -2.11
C GLU A 147 -0.79 17.77 -3.39
N LEU A 148 -2.10 17.96 -3.26
CA LEU A 148 -2.98 18.28 -4.37
C LEU A 148 -3.32 19.76 -4.27
N ARG A 149 -2.75 20.56 -5.18
CA ARG A 149 -3.04 22.01 -5.29
C ARG A 149 -2.90 22.74 -3.93
N GLY A 150 -1.81 22.52 -3.21
CA GLY A 150 -1.55 23.18 -1.93
C GLY A 150 -2.15 22.50 -0.71
N VAL A 151 -2.94 21.43 -0.88
CA VAL A 151 -3.56 20.69 0.23
C VAL A 151 -2.95 19.30 0.35
N ALA A 152 -2.43 18.97 1.53
CA ALA A 152 -1.87 17.66 1.83
C ALA A 152 -2.94 16.55 1.77
N SER A 153 -2.54 15.36 1.32
CA SER A 153 -3.36 14.16 1.26
C SER A 153 -2.53 12.96 1.68
N SER A 154 -2.82 12.43 2.86
CA SER A 154 -2.08 11.34 3.52
C SER A 154 -2.84 10.03 3.41
N GLY A 155 -3.11 9.58 2.18
CA GLY A 155 -3.84 8.37 1.89
C GLY A 155 -4.75 8.49 0.67
N MET A 156 -5.53 7.44 0.42
CA MET A 156 -6.50 7.36 -0.66
C MET A 156 -7.75 6.63 -0.19
N ILE A 157 -8.94 7.14 -0.51
CA ILE A 157 -10.19 6.39 -0.35
C ILE A 157 -10.38 5.52 -1.57
N CYS A 158 -10.60 4.22 -1.36
CA CYS A 158 -10.59 3.23 -2.42
C CYS A 158 -11.99 2.95 -2.99
N SER A 159 -12.04 2.71 -4.29
CA SER A 159 -13.14 2.09 -5.01
C SER A 159 -12.96 0.58 -5.12
N MET A 160 -14.05 -0.15 -5.41
CA MET A 160 -13.98 -1.59 -5.66
C MET A 160 -13.07 -1.94 -6.85
N LYS A 161 -13.03 -1.07 -7.88
CA LYS A 161 -12.17 -1.26 -9.06
C LYS A 161 -10.70 -1.14 -8.70
N GLU A 162 -10.35 -0.15 -7.89
CA GLU A 162 -8.97 0.06 -7.44
C GLU A 162 -8.48 -1.10 -6.57
N LEU A 163 -9.38 -1.70 -5.77
CA LEU A 163 -9.11 -2.90 -4.97
C LEU A 163 -9.19 -4.21 -5.76
N ASN A 164 -9.43 -4.16 -7.08
CA ASN A 164 -9.59 -5.32 -7.95
C ASN A 164 -10.61 -6.35 -7.41
N LEU A 165 -11.70 -5.85 -6.79
CA LEU A 165 -12.74 -6.70 -6.24
C LEU A 165 -13.69 -7.20 -7.34
N PRO A 166 -14.19 -8.44 -7.24
CA PRO A 166 -15.16 -8.97 -8.19
C PRO A 166 -16.47 -8.17 -8.15
N ASN A 167 -17.19 -8.13 -9.27
CA ASN A 167 -18.46 -7.41 -9.42
C ASN A 167 -18.38 -5.89 -9.16
N ALA A 168 -17.22 -5.27 -9.36
CA ALA A 168 -17.09 -3.82 -9.22
C ALA A 168 -18.07 -3.09 -10.15
N PRO A 169 -18.90 -2.15 -9.62
CA PRO A 169 -19.90 -1.45 -10.42
C PRO A 169 -19.26 -0.65 -11.54
N GLU A 170 -19.95 -0.49 -12.68
CA GLU A 170 -19.43 0.30 -13.79
C GLU A 170 -19.28 1.79 -13.43
N GLU A 171 -20.12 2.30 -12.52
CA GLU A 171 -20.07 3.67 -12.05
C GLU A 171 -18.78 4.00 -11.31
N LYS A 172 -18.33 5.25 -11.48
CA LYS A 172 -17.15 5.77 -10.79
C LYS A 172 -17.54 6.25 -9.40
N GLY A 173 -16.98 5.64 -8.37
CA GLY A 173 -17.21 6.05 -7.00
C GLY A 173 -16.40 5.23 -6.01
N ILE A 174 -16.28 5.73 -4.78
CA ILE A 174 -15.64 5.01 -3.68
C ILE A 174 -16.55 3.91 -3.14
N MET A 175 -15.97 2.93 -2.45
CA MET A 175 -16.71 1.88 -1.78
C MET A 175 -17.21 2.40 -0.42
N VAL A 176 -18.53 2.60 -0.31
CA VAL A 176 -19.19 2.87 0.98
C VAL A 176 -19.49 1.54 1.66
N LEU A 177 -19.02 1.39 2.89
CA LEU A 177 -19.21 0.22 3.72
C LEU A 177 -20.46 0.37 4.57
N ASN A 178 -21.05 -0.77 4.96
CA ASN A 178 -22.16 -0.80 5.89
C ASN A 178 -21.66 -0.63 7.35
N ASP A 179 -22.61 -0.48 8.27
CA ASP A 179 -22.28 -0.21 9.67
C ASP A 179 -21.65 -1.38 10.42
N SER A 180 -21.67 -2.61 9.88
CA SER A 180 -21.06 -3.76 10.56
C SER A 180 -19.54 -3.71 10.55
N TYR A 181 -18.93 -2.83 9.75
CA TYR A 181 -17.48 -2.64 9.77
C TYR A 181 -17.06 -1.74 10.95
N GLU A 182 -16.03 -2.13 11.69
CA GLU A 182 -15.44 -1.34 12.76
C GLU A 182 -14.39 -0.36 12.22
N ILE A 183 -14.34 0.85 12.76
CA ILE A 183 -13.38 1.87 12.32
C ILE A 183 -11.97 1.43 12.74
N GLY A 184 -11.01 1.50 11.82
CA GLY A 184 -9.61 1.13 12.03
C GLY A 184 -9.29 -0.36 11.86
N GLN A 185 -10.30 -1.22 11.68
CA GLN A 185 -10.04 -2.63 11.40
C GLN A 185 -9.40 -2.81 10.01
N ALA A 186 -8.59 -3.85 9.85
CA ALA A 186 -8.05 -4.24 8.56
C ALA A 186 -9.19 -4.63 7.59
N PHE A 187 -9.11 -4.17 6.34
CA PHE A 187 -10.12 -4.52 5.33
C PHE A 187 -9.84 -5.89 4.69
N PHE A 188 -8.56 -6.22 4.50
CA PHE A 188 -8.12 -7.54 4.07
C PHE A 188 -7.56 -8.30 5.28
N GLU A 189 -7.94 -9.56 5.46
CA GLU A 189 -7.43 -10.43 6.54
C GLU A 189 -6.02 -10.97 6.26
#